data_AF-A0A2K3PGD8-F1
#
_entry.id   AF-A0A2K3PGD8-F1
#
_cell.length_a   1.000
_cell.length_b   1.000
_cell.length_c   1.000
_cell.angle_alpha   90.00
_cell.angle_beta   90.00
_cell.angle_gamma   90.00
#
_symmetry.space_group_name_H-M   'P 1'
#
loop_
_entity.id
_entity.type
_entity.pdbx_description
1 polymer ?
#
loop_
_entity_poly.entity_id
_entity_poly.type
_entity_poly.pdbx_seq_one_letter_code
_entity_poly.pdbx_strand_id
1 'polypeptide(L)'
;MGDSKVETISRLAQWKIDNFGPCSYKKSDPFKLGIWNWYLSIERNRYLYIHLFPEPSRLSKEQPPIARFIIRVSNTASSSSSSRKFYISPVHERVLRTCDDFVWPVDTTFLGRLIIDVEFLDLKIHPLNSQGGEASSIWPSDGKLQSVATPNTLRCLSRMLDEAIHADLTIITADGTLKAHKAVLSATSPAFLASYRNSSEEKESSTIHIEEMSQESCTALLSYMYG
;
A
#
# COMPACT_ATOMS: atom_id res chain seq x y z
N MET A 1 -18.01 -12.73 -17.86
CA MET A 1 -17.72 -12.79 -16.41
C MET A 1 -16.61 -11.82 -15.98
N GLY A 2 -16.46 -10.64 -16.64
CA GLY A 2 -15.37 -9.69 -16.32
C GLY A 2 -15.81 -8.36 -15.70
N ASP A 3 -17.10 -8.03 -15.73
CA ASP A 3 -17.63 -6.71 -15.39
C ASP A 3 -17.65 -6.37 -13.89
N SER A 4 -17.39 -7.32 -13.00
CA SER A 4 -17.39 -7.11 -11.54
C SER A 4 -15.99 -6.86 -10.98
N LYS A 5 -14.94 -7.28 -11.68
CA LYS A 5 -13.57 -7.23 -11.16
C LYS A 5 -13.03 -5.81 -11.08
N VAL A 6 -12.39 -5.49 -9.95
CA VAL A 6 -11.65 -4.23 -9.76
C VAL A 6 -10.15 -4.53 -9.80
N GLU A 7 -9.42 -3.76 -10.59
CA GLU A 7 -7.95 -3.82 -10.66
C GLU A 7 -7.37 -2.79 -9.71
N THR A 8 -6.43 -3.20 -8.86
CA THR A 8 -5.78 -2.31 -7.88
C THR A 8 -4.30 -2.15 -8.18
N ILE A 9 -3.81 -0.92 -8.19
CA ILE A 9 -2.38 -0.59 -8.34
C ILE A 9 -2.04 0.47 -7.30
N SER A 10 -1.21 0.11 -6.31
CA SER A 10 -0.83 1.00 -5.19
C SER A 10 -2.05 1.58 -4.47
N ARG A 11 -2.38 2.85 -4.73
CA ARG A 11 -3.49 3.60 -4.11
C ARG A 11 -4.71 3.77 -5.03
N LEU A 12 -4.66 3.22 -6.24
CA LEU A 12 -5.70 3.33 -7.25
C LEU A 12 -6.49 2.02 -7.34
N ALA A 13 -7.81 2.11 -7.36
CA ALA A 13 -8.73 1.03 -7.69
C ALA A 13 -9.51 1.40 -8.95
N GLN A 14 -9.43 0.58 -9.99
CA GLN A 14 -10.06 0.80 -11.29
C GLN A 14 -11.10 -0.28 -11.57
N TRP A 15 -12.32 0.14 -11.83
CA TRP A 15 -13.43 -0.72 -12.21
C TRP A 15 -13.88 -0.43 -13.63
N LYS A 16 -13.69 -1.42 -14.52
CA LYS A 16 -14.12 -1.37 -15.92
C LYS A 16 -15.41 -2.17 -16.06
N ILE A 17 -16.43 -1.55 -16.64
CA ILE A 17 -17.75 -2.14 -16.83
C ILE A 17 -18.06 -2.08 -18.31
N ASP A 18 -18.22 -3.21 -19.00
CA ASP A 18 -18.42 -3.21 -20.45
C ASP A 18 -19.83 -2.79 -20.87
N ASN A 19 -20.84 -3.14 -20.09
CA ASN A 19 -22.23 -2.82 -20.41
C ASN A 19 -22.99 -2.28 -19.20
N PHE A 20 -23.30 -0.98 -19.21
CA PHE A 20 -24.13 -0.34 -18.20
C PHE A 20 -25.30 0.43 -18.86
N GLY A 21 -26.52 -0.03 -18.59
CA GLY A 21 -27.74 0.47 -19.23
C GLY A 21 -28.53 1.47 -18.38
N PRO A 22 -29.71 1.90 -18.86
CA PRO A 22 -30.68 2.66 -18.07
C PRO A 22 -31.19 1.85 -16.88
N CYS A 23 -31.56 2.53 -15.78
CA CYS A 23 -32.17 1.90 -14.59
C CYS A 23 -31.42 0.66 -14.07
N SER A 24 -30.10 0.67 -14.17
CA SER A 24 -29.24 -0.47 -13.86
C SER A 24 -28.54 -0.28 -12.51
N TYR A 25 -28.41 -1.38 -11.76
CA TYR A 25 -27.56 -1.48 -10.59
C TYR A 25 -26.43 -2.48 -10.87
N LYS A 26 -25.20 -2.13 -10.48
CA LYS A 26 -24.07 -3.07 -10.48
C LYS A 26 -23.27 -2.92 -9.19
N LYS A 27 -22.70 -4.03 -8.74
CA LYS A 27 -21.77 -4.10 -7.62
C LYS A 27 -20.49 -4.79 -8.07
N SER A 28 -19.35 -4.32 -7.59
CA SER A 28 -18.05 -4.90 -7.88
C SER A 28 -17.78 -6.14 -7.02
N ASP A 29 -16.79 -6.94 -7.42
CA ASP A 29 -16.12 -7.87 -6.52
C ASP A 29 -15.37 -7.07 -5.43
N PRO A 30 -15.17 -7.66 -4.24
CA PRO A 30 -14.36 -7.01 -3.22
C PRO A 30 -12.92 -6.87 -3.68
N PHE A 31 -12.30 -5.74 -3.34
CA PHE A 31 -10.88 -5.48 -3.60
C PHE A 31 -10.19 -5.00 -2.34
N LYS A 32 -8.91 -5.38 -2.17
CA LYS A 32 -8.15 -5.04 -0.98
C LYS A 32 -7.36 -3.74 -1.20
N LEU A 33 -7.49 -2.80 -0.27
CA LEU A 33 -6.68 -1.57 -0.27
C LEU A 33 -6.42 -1.12 1.16
N GLY A 34 -5.15 -1.01 1.52
CA GLY A 34 -4.74 -0.96 2.91
C GLY A 34 -5.05 -2.28 3.64
N ILE A 35 -5.67 -2.17 4.81
CA ILE A 35 -6.06 -3.32 5.64
C ILE A 35 -7.54 -3.74 5.43
N TRP A 36 -8.32 -3.00 4.66
CA TRP A 36 -9.73 -3.28 4.42
C TRP A 36 -9.97 -3.89 3.04
N ASN A 37 -11.03 -4.70 2.96
CA ASN A 37 -11.68 -5.02 1.70
C ASN A 37 -12.73 -3.96 1.41
N TRP A 38 -12.85 -3.56 0.16
CA TRP A 38 -13.70 -2.48 -0.32
C TRP A 38 -14.64 -2.98 -1.41
N TYR A 39 -15.77 -2.29 -1.55
CA TYR A 39 -16.73 -2.49 -2.61
C TYR A 39 -17.07 -1.18 -3.28
N LEU A 40 -17.29 -1.25 -4.59
CA LEU A 40 -17.99 -0.24 -5.34
C LEU A 40 -19.38 -0.75 -5.72
N SER A 41 -20.36 0.15 -5.67
CA SER A 41 -21.63 -0.08 -6.35
C SER A 41 -22.06 1.15 -7.10
N ILE A 42 -22.74 0.93 -8.21
CA ILE A 42 -23.33 1.98 -9.01
C ILE A 42 -24.81 1.73 -9.21
N GLU A 43 -25.58 2.81 -9.16
CA GLU A 43 -26.99 2.81 -9.47
C GLU A 43 -27.26 3.94 -10.45
N ARG A 44 -27.94 3.64 -11.56
CA ARG A 44 -28.43 4.69 -12.45
C ARG A 44 -29.91 4.91 -12.24
N ASN A 45 -30.23 6.11 -11.76
CA ASN A 45 -31.58 6.65 -11.74
C ASN A 45 -31.46 8.16 -11.93
N ARG A 46 -31.99 8.75 -13.01
CA ARG A 46 -31.80 10.16 -13.43
C ARG A 46 -30.32 10.61 -13.56
N TYR A 47 -29.54 10.46 -12.50
CA TYR A 47 -28.09 10.55 -12.37
C TYR A 47 -27.45 9.15 -12.29
N LEU A 48 -26.11 9.10 -12.42
CA LEU A 48 -25.32 7.93 -12.03
C LEU A 48 -24.84 8.13 -10.59
N TYR A 49 -25.28 7.28 -9.68
CA TYR A 49 -24.83 7.27 -8.28
C TYR A 49 -23.71 6.26 -8.10
N ILE A 50 -22.63 6.70 -7.48
CA ILE A 50 -21.46 5.86 -7.19
C ILE A 50 -21.26 5.79 -5.68
N HIS A 51 -21.23 4.58 -5.15
CA HIS A 51 -21.00 4.29 -3.74
C HIS A 51 -19.65 3.60 -3.57
N LEU A 52 -18.95 3.97 -2.50
CA LEU A 52 -17.70 3.35 -2.05
C LEU A 52 -17.84 3.04 -0.56
N PHE A 53 -17.63 1.78 -0.19
CA PHE A 53 -17.76 1.36 1.21
C PHE A 53 -16.86 0.17 1.53
N PRO A 54 -16.40 0.04 2.79
CA PRO A 54 -15.67 -1.14 3.22
C PRO A 54 -16.60 -2.35 3.34
N GLU A 55 -16.07 -3.54 3.09
CA GLU A 55 -16.74 -4.80 3.40
C GLU A 55 -17.05 -4.86 4.90
N PRO A 56 -18.31 -5.18 5.28
CA PRO A 56 -18.66 -5.41 6.67
C PRO A 56 -17.86 -6.58 7.25
N SER A 57 -17.01 -6.29 8.24
CA SER A 57 -16.16 -7.26 8.92
C SER A 57 -15.97 -6.84 10.38
N ARG A 58 -15.38 -7.71 11.20
CA ARG A 58 -15.01 -7.33 12.57
C ARG A 58 -14.06 -6.13 12.59
N LEU A 59 -13.08 -6.13 11.68
CA LEU A 59 -12.11 -5.04 11.55
C LEU A 59 -12.77 -3.71 11.17
N SER A 60 -13.66 -3.67 10.18
CA SER A 60 -14.32 -2.42 9.78
C SER A 60 -15.31 -1.88 10.81
N LYS A 61 -15.80 -2.73 11.73
CA LYS A 61 -16.62 -2.30 12.88
C LYS A 61 -15.78 -1.72 14.02
N GLU A 62 -14.71 -2.40 14.41
CA GLU A 62 -13.82 -1.96 15.51
C GLU A 62 -12.94 -0.78 15.07
N GLN A 63 -12.51 -0.78 13.80
CA GLN A 63 -11.61 0.22 13.22
C GLN A 63 -12.11 0.64 11.83
N PRO A 64 -13.15 1.50 11.77
CA PRO A 64 -13.68 1.98 10.50
C PRO A 64 -12.65 2.87 9.78
N PRO A 65 -12.47 2.70 8.46
CA PRO A 65 -11.53 3.53 7.70
C PRO A 65 -11.99 4.99 7.65
N ILE A 66 -11.06 5.90 7.92
CA ILE A 66 -11.17 7.29 7.45
C ILE A 66 -10.43 7.34 6.12
N ALA A 67 -11.18 7.49 5.04
CA ALA A 67 -10.62 7.54 3.71
C ALA A 67 -10.64 8.95 3.17
N ARG A 68 -9.48 9.41 2.69
CA ARG A 68 -9.36 10.60 1.84
C ARG A 68 -9.14 10.15 0.40
N PHE A 69 -10.01 10.50 -0.53
CA PHE A 69 -9.99 9.96 -1.88
C PHE A 69 -10.62 10.88 -2.92
N ILE A 70 -10.38 10.58 -4.19
CA ILE A 70 -11.04 11.18 -5.36
C ILE A 70 -11.54 10.09 -6.30
N ILE A 71 -12.64 10.38 -7.00
CA ILE A 71 -13.22 9.45 -7.98
C ILE A 71 -13.19 10.11 -9.35
N ARG A 72 -12.80 9.33 -10.37
CA ARG A 72 -12.84 9.75 -11.78
C ARG A 72 -13.69 8.76 -12.57
N VAL A 73 -14.54 9.30 -13.44
CA VAL A 73 -15.47 8.51 -14.25
C VAL A 73 -15.30 8.90 -15.70
N SER A 74 -15.15 7.91 -16.57
CA SER A 74 -15.06 8.14 -18.02
C SER A 74 -15.80 7.08 -18.81
N ASN A 75 -16.34 7.49 -19.96
CA ASN A 75 -16.91 6.58 -20.95
C ASN A 75 -15.89 6.32 -22.06
N THR A 76 -15.93 5.13 -22.63
CA THR A 76 -15.07 4.70 -23.73
C THR A 76 -15.79 4.59 -25.08
N ALA A 77 -17.01 5.12 -25.23
CA ALA A 77 -17.80 4.98 -26.46
C ALA A 77 -17.24 5.80 -27.67
N SER A 78 -16.77 5.03 -28.66
CA SER A 78 -16.74 5.18 -30.13
C SER A 78 -16.43 6.54 -30.79
N SER A 79 -15.18 6.68 -31.24
CA SER A 79 -14.73 7.02 -32.61
C SER A 79 -15.19 8.31 -33.32
N SER A 80 -15.87 9.27 -32.70
CA SER A 80 -16.22 10.52 -33.42
C SER A 80 -15.98 11.84 -32.66
N SER A 81 -15.44 11.83 -31.44
CA SER A 81 -15.05 13.08 -30.77
C SER A 81 -13.70 12.95 -30.05
N SER A 82 -12.79 13.88 -30.36
CA SER A 82 -11.38 13.86 -29.96
C SER A 82 -11.11 14.18 -28.48
N SER A 83 -12.00 13.86 -27.54
CA SER A 83 -11.64 13.89 -26.12
C SER A 83 -12.51 12.96 -25.28
N ARG A 84 -11.86 12.04 -24.55
CA ARG A 84 -12.51 11.26 -23.50
C ARG A 84 -12.98 12.23 -22.42
N LYS A 85 -14.30 12.40 -22.24
CA LYS A 85 -14.84 13.24 -21.18
C LYS A 85 -14.68 12.54 -19.82
N PHE A 86 -13.98 13.20 -18.90
CA PHE A 86 -13.83 12.76 -17.53
C PHE A 86 -14.71 13.59 -16.60
N TYR A 87 -15.37 12.93 -15.67
CA TYR A 87 -15.98 13.54 -14.50
C TYR A 87 -15.08 13.25 -13.31
N ILE A 88 -14.71 14.27 -12.56
CA ILE A 88 -13.80 14.15 -11.42
C ILE A 88 -14.53 14.70 -10.19
N SER A 89 -14.55 13.92 -9.11
CA SER A 89 -15.13 14.36 -7.84
C SER A 89 -14.21 15.37 -7.16
N PRO A 90 -14.72 16.24 -6.26
CA PRO A 90 -13.85 16.89 -5.29
C PRO A 90 -13.15 15.84 -4.41
N VAL A 91 -12.12 16.27 -3.68
CA VAL A 91 -11.51 15.43 -2.65
C VAL A 91 -12.52 15.20 -1.53
N HIS A 92 -12.73 13.94 -1.19
CA HIS A 92 -13.58 13.52 -0.09
C HIS A 92 -12.71 13.02 1.06
N GLU A 93 -13.04 13.38 2.30
CA GLU A 93 -12.47 12.78 3.51
C GLU A 93 -13.63 12.37 4.41
N ARG A 94 -13.83 11.06 4.59
CA ARG A 94 -14.98 10.51 5.32
C ARG A 94 -14.63 9.26 6.11
N VAL A 95 -15.30 9.07 7.24
CA VAL A 95 -15.41 7.77 7.91
C VAL A 95 -16.42 6.95 7.11
N LEU A 96 -16.01 5.77 6.64
CA LEU A 96 -16.88 4.87 5.88
C LEU A 96 -17.12 3.59 6.68
N ARG A 97 -18.38 3.21 6.86
CA ARG A 97 -18.80 2.01 7.60
C ARG A 97 -19.74 1.14 6.77
N THR A 98 -20.55 1.79 5.94
CA THR A 98 -21.65 1.21 5.16
C THR A 98 -21.78 1.91 3.81
N CYS A 99 -22.61 1.37 2.92
CA CYS A 99 -22.86 1.96 1.60
C CYS A 99 -23.56 3.34 1.64
N ASP A 100 -24.18 3.68 2.76
CA ASP A 100 -24.95 4.92 2.92
C ASP A 100 -24.07 6.11 3.33
N ASP A 101 -22.85 5.86 3.81
CA ASP A 101 -21.94 6.90 4.29
C ASP A 101 -21.37 7.79 3.17
N PHE A 102 -21.36 7.27 1.93
CA PHE A 102 -20.90 7.99 0.76
C PHE A 102 -21.64 7.61 -0.51
N VAL A 103 -22.15 8.64 -1.19
CA VAL A 103 -22.69 8.56 -2.54
C VAL A 103 -22.22 9.78 -3.33
N TRP A 104 -21.76 9.55 -4.56
CA TRP A 104 -21.43 10.63 -5.49
C TRP A 104 -22.37 10.58 -6.71
N PRO A 105 -23.29 11.56 -6.85
CA PRO A 105 -24.10 11.69 -8.04
C PRO A 105 -23.30 12.34 -9.18
N VAL A 106 -23.32 11.69 -10.35
CA VAL A 106 -22.68 12.16 -11.57
C VAL A 106 -23.77 12.43 -12.60
N ASP A 107 -23.85 13.68 -13.07
CA ASP A 107 -24.74 14.08 -14.15
C ASP A 107 -24.17 13.65 -15.51
N THR A 108 -24.57 12.45 -15.93
CA THR A 108 -24.08 11.84 -17.16
C THR A 108 -25.08 10.93 -17.85
N THR A 109 -25.14 11.07 -19.17
CA THR A 109 -25.93 10.25 -20.10
C THR A 109 -25.19 9.02 -20.62
N PHE A 110 -24.01 8.69 -20.06
CA PHE A 110 -23.18 7.57 -20.53
C PHE A 110 -23.93 6.25 -20.58
N LEU A 111 -24.06 5.63 -21.73
CA LEU A 111 -24.53 4.25 -21.86
C LEU A 111 -23.40 3.37 -22.38
N GLY A 112 -23.41 2.09 -22.03
CA GLY A 112 -22.39 1.13 -22.45
C GLY A 112 -21.19 1.10 -21.51
N ARG A 113 -19.97 1.20 -22.07
CA ARG A 113 -18.74 0.93 -21.32
C ARG A 113 -18.31 2.12 -20.44
N LEU A 114 -18.08 1.84 -19.17
CA LEU A 114 -17.73 2.82 -18.14
C LEU A 114 -16.42 2.40 -17.45
N ILE A 115 -15.59 3.39 -17.11
CA ILE A 115 -14.43 3.19 -16.24
C ILE A 115 -14.58 4.11 -15.04
N ILE A 116 -14.47 3.54 -13.85
CA ILE A 116 -14.49 4.25 -12.56
C ILE A 116 -13.14 4.01 -11.89
N ASP A 117 -12.43 5.11 -11.63
CA ASP A 117 -11.18 5.11 -10.89
C ASP A 117 -11.43 5.73 -9.52
N VAL A 118 -11.01 5.05 -8.46
CA VAL A 118 -10.94 5.58 -7.10
C VAL A 118 -9.48 5.66 -6.71
N GLU A 119 -8.98 6.88 -6.52
CA GLU A 119 -7.64 7.12 -6.02
C GLU A 119 -7.72 7.51 -4.54
N PHE A 120 -7.20 6.65 -3.69
CA PHE A 120 -7.12 6.89 -2.27
C PHE A 120 -5.88 7.76 -2.00
N LEU A 121 -6.09 8.97 -1.50
CA LEU A 121 -5.04 9.92 -1.16
C LEU A 121 -4.48 9.65 0.25
N ASP A 122 -5.34 9.21 1.16
CA ASP A 122 -4.96 8.74 2.49
C ASP A 122 -5.96 7.72 3.04
N LEU A 123 -5.49 6.84 3.90
CA LEU A 123 -6.31 5.93 4.70
C LEU A 123 -5.83 6.01 6.15
N LYS A 124 -6.72 6.34 7.09
CA LYS A 124 -6.37 6.50 8.50
C LYS A 124 -7.17 5.55 9.39
N ILE A 125 -6.55 5.21 10.52
CA ILE A 125 -7.13 4.44 11.62
C ILE A 125 -7.14 5.28 12.88
N HIS A 126 -8.15 5.09 13.74
CA HIS A 126 -8.07 5.59 15.10
C HIS A 126 -7.19 4.64 15.95
N PRO A 127 -6.27 5.17 16.76
CA PRO A 127 -5.49 4.37 17.68
C PRO A 127 -6.39 3.72 18.74
N LEU A 128 -6.31 2.39 18.85
CA LEU A 128 -7.15 1.57 19.74
C LEU A 128 -6.99 1.91 21.24
N ASN A 129 -5.88 2.55 21.61
CA ASN A 129 -5.48 2.75 23.02
C ASN A 129 -5.59 4.20 23.50
N SER A 130 -6.08 5.13 22.67
CA SER A 130 -6.15 6.55 22.99
C SER A 130 -7.58 7.05 22.83
N GLN A 131 -8.34 7.12 23.92
CA GLN A 131 -9.61 7.86 23.93
C GLN A 131 -9.32 9.33 23.61
N GLY A 132 -9.48 9.72 22.35
CA GLY A 132 -9.20 11.08 21.84
C GLY A 132 -7.91 11.23 21.02
N GLY A 133 -7.25 10.15 20.62
CA GLY A 133 -6.09 10.23 19.71
C GLY A 133 -6.50 10.60 18.28
N GLU A 134 -5.72 11.47 17.63
CA GLU A 134 -5.89 11.81 16.22
C GLU A 134 -5.72 10.57 15.33
N ALA A 135 -6.51 10.48 14.26
CA ALA A 135 -6.42 9.38 13.32
C ALA A 135 -5.08 9.37 12.58
N SER A 136 -4.37 8.25 12.61
CA SER A 136 -3.06 8.09 11.98
C SER A 136 -3.18 7.42 10.61
N SER A 137 -2.43 7.93 9.62
CA SER A 137 -2.33 7.29 8.30
C SER A 137 -1.73 5.89 8.41
N ILE A 138 -2.27 4.93 7.64
CA ILE A 138 -1.70 3.58 7.51
C ILE A 138 -0.62 3.51 6.43
N TRP A 139 -0.49 4.55 5.61
CA TRP A 139 0.57 4.61 4.61
C TRP A 139 1.81 5.27 5.19
N PRO A 140 3.00 4.83 4.76
CA PRO A 140 4.21 5.53 5.12
C PRO A 140 4.08 6.98 4.66
N SER A 141 4.19 7.91 5.60
CA SER A 141 4.55 9.28 5.26
C SER A 141 5.86 9.20 4.50
N ASP A 142 5.93 9.86 3.35
CA ASP A 142 6.99 9.76 2.32
C ASP A 142 8.38 10.24 2.83
N GLY A 143 8.91 9.58 3.87
CA GLY A 143 10.12 9.97 4.60
C GLY A 143 10.05 9.89 6.14
N LYS A 144 8.95 9.42 6.75
CA LYS A 144 8.90 9.15 8.20
C LYS A 144 8.28 7.80 8.49
N LEU A 145 9.16 6.83 8.70
CA LEU A 145 8.88 5.50 9.25
C LEU A 145 8.51 5.63 10.74
N GLN A 146 7.39 6.28 11.04
CA GLN A 146 6.86 6.39 12.40
C GLN A 146 5.74 5.36 12.59
N SER A 147 6.12 4.10 12.69
CA SER A 147 5.30 3.14 13.43
C SER A 147 5.56 3.35 14.92
N VAL A 148 4.51 3.44 15.72
CA VAL A 148 4.59 3.59 17.19
C VAL A 148 5.24 2.35 17.84
N ALA A 149 5.43 1.26 17.10
CA ALA A 149 6.15 0.06 17.54
C ALA A 149 7.68 0.11 17.28
N THR A 150 8.21 1.13 16.60
CA THR A 150 9.58 1.10 16.04
C THR A 150 10.71 1.85 16.74
N PRO A 151 10.56 2.90 17.58
CA PRO A 151 11.77 3.58 18.09
C PRO A 151 12.58 2.69 19.02
N ASN A 152 11.93 1.85 19.85
CA ASN A 152 12.66 0.94 20.73
C ASN A 152 13.26 -0.26 19.98
N THR A 153 12.55 -0.85 19.02
CA THR A 153 13.02 -2.05 18.30
C THR A 153 14.08 -1.71 17.26
N LEU A 154 13.94 -0.62 16.49
CA LEU A 154 14.99 -0.15 15.59
C LEU A 154 16.23 0.29 16.38
N ARG A 155 16.05 1.00 17.50
CA ARG A 155 17.17 1.31 18.41
C ARG A 155 17.87 0.05 18.93
N CYS A 156 17.13 -1.04 19.21
CA CYS A 156 17.75 -2.30 19.61
C CYS A 156 18.59 -2.91 18.48
N LEU A 157 18.11 -2.86 17.23
CA LEU A 157 18.85 -3.38 16.06
C LEU A 157 20.06 -2.50 15.73
N SER A 158 19.91 -1.17 15.66
CA SER A 158 21.04 -0.24 15.52
C SER A 158 22.07 -0.48 16.62
N ARG A 159 21.65 -0.64 17.89
CA ARG A 159 22.57 -0.98 18.98
C ARG A 159 23.29 -2.31 18.76
N MET A 160 22.60 -3.34 18.23
CA MET A 160 23.25 -4.60 17.89
C MET A 160 24.36 -4.42 16.85
N LEU A 161 24.15 -3.56 15.85
CA LEU A 161 25.16 -3.24 14.84
C LEU A 161 26.34 -2.45 15.44
N ASP A 162 26.04 -1.35 16.13
CA ASP A 162 27.05 -0.40 16.66
C ASP A 162 27.94 -1.03 17.74
N GLU A 163 27.33 -1.82 18.64
CA GLU A 163 28.03 -2.53 19.72
C GLU A 163 28.48 -3.94 19.30
N ALA A 164 28.17 -4.37 18.08
CA ALA A 164 28.44 -5.72 17.55
C ALA A 164 27.98 -6.86 18.48
N ILE A 165 26.81 -6.70 19.11
CA ILE A 165 26.27 -7.65 20.10
C ILE A 165 25.93 -8.99 19.42
N HIS A 166 26.71 -10.03 19.70
CA HIS A 166 26.55 -11.37 19.10
C HIS A 166 26.66 -11.40 17.56
N ALA A 167 27.44 -10.49 16.98
CA ALA A 167 27.71 -10.51 15.55
C ALA A 167 28.37 -11.83 15.11
N ASP A 168 27.77 -12.48 14.12
CA ASP A 168 28.17 -13.78 13.56
C ASP A 168 28.66 -13.67 12.10
N LEU A 169 28.82 -12.44 11.61
CA LEU A 169 29.39 -12.12 10.32
C LEU A 169 30.44 -11.00 10.40
N THR A 170 31.51 -11.17 9.64
CA THR A 170 32.56 -10.21 9.37
C THR A 170 32.49 -9.82 7.89
N ILE A 171 32.54 -8.54 7.58
CA ILE A 171 32.51 -8.02 6.21
C ILE A 171 33.84 -7.30 5.98
N ILE A 172 34.63 -7.79 5.04
CA ILE A 172 35.88 -7.17 4.63
C ILE A 172 35.58 -6.24 3.46
N THR A 173 35.83 -4.95 3.64
CA THR A 173 35.66 -3.90 2.62
C THR A 173 37.00 -3.54 1.98
N ALA A 174 37.01 -2.65 0.99
CA ALA A 174 38.24 -2.22 0.33
C ALA A 174 39.32 -1.66 1.28
N ASP A 175 38.87 -1.01 2.36
CA ASP A 175 39.68 -0.20 3.27
C ASP A 175 39.41 -0.51 4.76
N GLY A 176 38.63 -1.55 5.06
CA GLY A 176 38.22 -1.81 6.44
C GLY A 176 37.52 -3.15 6.68
N THR A 177 37.03 -3.31 7.91
CA THR A 177 36.29 -4.51 8.32
C THR A 177 35.13 -4.13 9.24
N LEU A 178 33.96 -4.71 8.98
CA LEU A 178 32.73 -4.47 9.73
C LEU A 178 32.18 -5.78 10.30
N LYS A 179 31.38 -5.68 11.36
CA LYS A 179 30.67 -6.82 11.96
C LYS A 179 29.18 -6.67 11.77
N ALA A 180 28.48 -7.78 11.53
CA ALA A 180 27.05 -7.81 11.27
C ALA A 180 26.45 -9.17 11.66
N HIS A 181 25.16 -9.35 11.35
CA HIS A 181 24.38 -10.53 11.66
C HIS A 181 23.83 -11.17 10.38
N LYS A 182 24.12 -12.45 10.17
CA LYS A 182 23.64 -13.24 9.01
C LYS A 182 22.12 -13.23 8.93
N ALA A 183 21.45 -13.41 10.08
CA ALA A 183 19.99 -13.43 10.16
C ALA A 183 19.36 -12.11 9.70
N VAL A 184 19.91 -10.97 10.13
CA VAL A 184 19.37 -9.65 9.78
C VAL A 184 19.58 -9.36 8.28
N LEU A 185 20.78 -9.62 7.75
CA LEU A 185 21.07 -9.41 6.32
C LEU A 185 20.26 -10.34 5.42
N SER A 186 20.08 -11.61 5.82
CA SER A 186 19.30 -12.57 5.05
C SER A 186 17.81 -12.26 5.06
N ALA A 187 17.29 -11.70 6.16
CA ALA A 187 15.90 -11.28 6.25
C ALA A 187 15.59 -10.03 5.40
N THR A 188 16.58 -9.16 5.22
CA THR A 188 16.43 -7.87 4.51
C THR A 188 16.87 -7.92 3.05
N SER A 189 17.64 -8.94 2.64
CA SER A 189 18.12 -9.08 1.26
C SER A 189 18.09 -10.54 0.79
N PRO A 190 17.31 -10.86 -0.26
CA PRO A 190 17.33 -12.17 -0.90
C PRO A 190 18.70 -12.56 -1.45
N ALA A 191 19.54 -11.60 -1.83
CA ALA A 191 20.89 -11.86 -2.34
C ALA A 191 21.81 -12.42 -1.24
N PHE A 192 21.77 -11.82 -0.03
CA PHE A 192 22.48 -12.35 1.13
C PHE A 192 21.92 -13.72 1.55
N LEU A 193 20.60 -13.91 1.50
CA LEU A 193 20.02 -15.23 1.78
C LEU A 193 20.51 -16.30 0.79
N ALA A 194 20.62 -15.95 -0.49
CA ALA A 194 21.10 -16.87 -1.53
C ALA A 194 22.59 -17.18 -1.38
N SER A 195 23.42 -16.21 -0.98
CA SER A 195 24.85 -16.44 -0.78
C SER A 195 25.13 -17.47 0.32
N TYR A 196 24.28 -17.56 1.35
CA TYR A 196 24.41 -18.59 2.40
C TYR A 196 23.77 -19.93 2.05
N ARG A 197 22.87 -19.99 1.05
CA ARG A 197 22.22 -21.25 0.63
C ARG A 197 23.04 -22.05 -0.37
N ASN A 198 23.85 -21.37 -1.18
CA ASN A 198 24.58 -21.96 -2.31
C ASN A 198 26.05 -22.28 -2.00
N SER A 199 26.53 -22.02 -0.78
CA SER A 199 27.89 -22.35 -0.37
C SER A 199 28.03 -23.83 0.02
N SER A 200 27.88 -24.73 -0.95
CA SER A 200 28.46 -26.06 -0.85
C SER A 200 29.97 -25.93 -1.02
N GLU A 201 30.72 -26.16 0.07
CA GLU A 201 32.19 -26.17 0.22
C GLU A 201 32.87 -25.10 1.10
N GLU A 202 32.15 -24.39 1.99
CA GLU A 202 32.80 -23.85 3.19
C GLU A 202 31.90 -24.00 4.42
N LYS A 203 32.31 -24.90 5.32
CA LYS A 203 31.86 -24.87 6.71
C LYS A 203 32.19 -23.49 7.29
N GLU A 204 31.18 -22.81 7.84
CA GLU A 204 31.38 -21.72 8.81
C GLU A 204 32.20 -20.50 8.36
N SER A 205 32.23 -20.14 7.07
CA SER A 205 32.82 -18.84 6.71
C SER A 205 31.90 -17.73 7.26
N SER A 206 32.29 -17.18 8.40
CA SER A 206 31.65 -16.04 9.05
C SER A 206 32.23 -14.74 8.50
N THR A 207 32.70 -14.77 7.26
CA THR A 207 33.39 -13.66 6.60
C THR A 207 32.91 -13.54 5.15
N ILE A 208 32.59 -12.33 4.70
CA ILE A 208 32.32 -12.01 3.29
C ILE A 208 33.25 -10.88 2.84
N HIS A 209 33.64 -10.92 1.57
CA HIS A 209 34.51 -9.92 0.96
C HIS A 209 33.68 -9.05 0.01
N ILE A 210 33.68 -7.74 0.23
CA ILE A 210 33.04 -6.72 -0.60
C ILE A 210 34.09 -5.66 -0.94
N GLU A 211 35.08 -6.05 -1.74
CA GLU A 211 36.21 -5.20 -2.12
C GLU A 211 35.79 -4.01 -3.01
N GLU A 212 34.58 -4.03 -3.58
CA GLU A 212 34.04 -2.95 -4.40
C GLU A 212 33.51 -1.76 -3.59
N MET A 213 33.31 -1.93 -2.28
CA MET A 213 32.72 -0.92 -1.41
C MET A 213 33.72 -0.42 -0.37
N SER A 214 33.70 0.89 -0.09
CA SER A 214 34.40 1.45 1.07
C SER A 214 33.69 1.10 2.38
N GLN A 215 34.42 1.16 3.49
CA GLN A 215 33.91 0.92 4.82
C GLN A 215 32.78 1.89 5.16
N GLU A 216 32.91 3.16 4.78
CA GLU A 216 31.87 4.19 4.98
C GLU A 216 30.58 3.84 4.22
N SER A 217 30.70 3.46 2.94
CA SER A 217 29.54 3.09 2.11
C SER A 217 28.86 1.83 2.62
N CYS A 218 29.65 0.84 3.05
CA CYS A 218 29.13 -0.39 3.63
C CYS A 218 28.47 -0.12 5.00
N THR A 219 29.02 0.78 5.81
CA THR A 219 28.41 1.20 7.08
C THR A 219 27.07 1.86 6.84
N ALA A 220 26.97 2.78 5.89
CA ALA A 220 25.69 3.43 5.54
C ALA A 220 24.64 2.42 5.07
N LEU A 221 25.04 1.44 4.26
CA LEU A 221 24.17 0.34 3.83
C LEU A 221 23.69 -0.50 5.02
N LEU A 222 24.59 -0.88 5.93
CA LEU A 222 24.24 -1.63 7.13
C LEU A 222 23.31 -0.82 8.03
N SER A 223 23.59 0.46 8.29
CA SER A 223 22.72 1.32 9.08
C SER A 223 21.30 1.37 8.51
N TYR A 224 21.16 1.46 7.18
CA TYR A 224 19.86 1.38 6.52
C TYR A 224 19.15 0.04 6.74
N MET A 225 19.89 -1.07 6.71
CA MET A 225 19.33 -2.42 6.90
C MET A 225 18.91 -2.71 8.36
N TYR A 226 19.55 -2.07 9.33
CA TYR A 226 19.26 -2.25 10.76
C TYR A 226 18.22 -1.24 11.28
N GLY A 227 18.04 -0.12 10.58
CA GLY A 227 17.01 0.89 10.86
C GLY A 227 17.48 2.01 11.77
#